data_AF-A0A1I3XN27-F1
#
_entry.id   AF-A0A1I3XN27-F1
#
_cell.length_a   1.000
_cell.length_b   1.000
_cell.length_c   1.000
_cell.angle_alpha   90.00
_cell.angle_beta   90.00
_cell.angle_gamma   90.00
#
_symmetry.space_group_name_H-M   'P 1'
#
loop_
_entity.id
_entity.type
_entity.pdbx_description
1 polymer ?
#
loop_
_entity_poly.entity_id
_entity_poly.type
_entity_poly.pdbx_seq_one_letter_code
_entity_poly.pdbx_strand_id
1 'polypeptide(L)'
;MSRYLDNFEPEDVRFLMDLSEFKEFIVDMLGDTRDSVDIRIDFDYIEEPGGASLVRPMVHLTEASQLTEEKQQHLRDTGFSIGDEPYANGDYAMDKIFGPHYVILAATEDEDGAFFTIEMPYRHYIHQKNTV
;
A
#
# COMPACT_ATOMS: atom_id res chain seq x y z
N MET A 1 1.18 -20.91 -41.72
CA MET A 1 2.03 -19.76 -41.34
C MET A 1 1.40 -19.12 -40.10
N SER A 2 2.22 -18.89 -39.08
CA SER A 2 1.90 -18.77 -37.65
C SER A 2 0.72 -17.89 -37.24
N ARG A 3 -0.28 -18.48 -36.56
CA ARG A 3 -1.23 -17.81 -35.66
C ARG A 3 -0.67 -17.70 -34.22
N TYR A 4 0.64 -17.53 -34.08
CA TYR A 4 1.32 -17.54 -32.78
C TYR A 4 1.42 -16.15 -32.12
N LEU A 5 0.89 -15.10 -32.77
CA LEU A 5 1.04 -13.71 -32.31
C LEU A 5 -0.22 -13.11 -31.68
N ASP A 6 -1.35 -13.83 -31.68
CA ASP A 6 -2.64 -13.22 -31.28
C ASP A 6 -2.95 -13.32 -29.76
N ASN A 7 -2.16 -14.05 -28.97
CA ASN A 7 -2.41 -14.25 -27.54
C ASN A 7 -1.15 -14.02 -26.69
N PHE A 8 -0.57 -12.82 -26.74
CA PHE A 8 0.31 -12.38 -25.66
C PHE A 8 -0.57 -11.78 -24.57
N GLU A 9 -0.95 -12.60 -23.59
CA GLU A 9 -1.46 -12.06 -22.33
C GLU A 9 -0.28 -11.39 -21.60
N PRO A 10 -0.44 -10.16 -21.08
CA PRO A 10 0.55 -9.56 -20.20
C PRO A 10 0.86 -10.51 -19.05
N GLU A 11 2.14 -10.62 -18.67
CA GLU A 11 2.52 -11.38 -17.47
C GLU A 11 2.22 -10.58 -16.21
N ASP A 12 2.57 -9.29 -16.22
CA ASP A 12 2.43 -8.37 -15.10
C ASP A 12 1.83 -7.01 -15.52
N VAL A 13 1.23 -6.33 -14.55
CA VAL A 13 0.71 -4.95 -14.66
C VAL A 13 1.46 -4.07 -13.70
N ARG A 14 1.84 -2.88 -14.17
CA ARG A 14 2.52 -1.87 -13.35
C ARG A 14 1.59 -0.72 -13.03
N PHE A 15 1.65 -0.30 -11.76
CA PHE A 15 0.96 0.86 -11.23
C PHE A 15 1.99 1.85 -10.71
N LEU A 16 1.73 3.12 -10.93
CA LEU A 16 2.42 4.21 -10.26
C LEU A 16 1.43 4.76 -9.24
N MET A 17 1.84 4.83 -7.98
CA MET A 17 1.00 5.33 -6.89
C MET A 17 1.76 6.39 -6.12
N ASP A 18 1.22 7.59 -6.11
CA ASP A 18 1.80 8.69 -5.36
C ASP A 18 1.63 8.45 -3.84
N LEU A 19 2.58 8.91 -3.02
CA LEU A 19 2.44 8.82 -1.56
C LEU A 19 1.22 9.61 -1.05
N SER A 20 0.83 10.68 -1.75
CA SER A 20 -0.39 11.43 -1.48
C SER A 20 -1.64 10.59 -1.76
N GLU A 21 -1.69 9.92 -2.90
CA GLU A 21 -2.76 8.99 -3.26
C GLU A 21 -2.85 7.83 -2.24
N PHE A 22 -1.71 7.26 -1.86
CA PHE A 22 -1.67 6.23 -0.83
C PHE A 22 -2.20 6.73 0.52
N LYS A 23 -1.87 7.98 0.89
CA LYS A 23 -2.41 8.62 2.10
C LYS A 23 -3.93 8.76 2.04
N GLU A 24 -4.48 9.11 0.87
CA GLU A 24 -5.94 9.21 0.68
C GLU A 24 -6.63 7.87 0.89
N PHE A 25 -6.08 6.78 0.34
CA PHE A 25 -6.59 5.43 0.61
C PHE A 25 -6.59 5.08 2.10
N ILE A 26 -5.51 5.41 2.82
CA ILE A 26 -5.43 5.16 4.27
C ILE A 26 -6.47 5.97 5.03
N VAL A 27 -6.66 7.24 4.67
CA VAL A 27 -7.70 8.09 5.25
C VAL A 27 -9.09 7.46 5.06
N ASP A 28 -9.38 6.96 3.86
CA ASP A 28 -10.66 6.30 3.57
C ASP A 28 -10.84 5.00 4.38
N MET A 29 -9.77 4.22 4.56
CA MET A 29 -9.81 2.99 5.37
C MET A 29 -9.99 3.28 6.87
N LEU A 30 -9.45 4.39 7.38
CA LEU A 30 -9.60 4.81 8.78
C LEU A 30 -11.02 5.32 9.09
N GLY A 31 -11.75 5.77 8.07
CA GLY A 31 -13.13 6.26 8.19
C GLY A 31 -13.27 7.34 9.27
N ASP A 32 -14.23 7.15 10.17
CA ASP A 32 -14.54 8.09 11.27
C ASP A 32 -13.36 8.30 12.24
N THR A 33 -12.37 7.40 12.23
CA THR A 33 -11.21 7.48 13.13
C THR A 33 -10.13 8.41 12.62
N ARG A 34 -10.20 8.87 11.35
CA ARG A 34 -9.14 9.71 10.75
C ARG A 34 -8.84 10.95 11.57
N ASP A 35 -9.87 11.60 12.14
CA ASP A 35 -9.71 12.88 12.84
C ASP A 35 -9.05 12.72 14.22
N SER A 36 -8.81 11.48 14.64
CA SER A 36 -8.15 11.16 15.91
C SER A 36 -6.66 10.85 15.74
N VAL A 37 -6.17 10.76 14.50
CA VAL A 37 -4.78 10.40 14.20
C VAL A 37 -4.17 11.32 13.15
N ASP A 38 -2.90 11.64 13.36
CA ASP A 38 -2.04 12.23 12.34
C ASP A 38 -1.38 11.11 11.55
N ILE A 39 -1.50 11.20 10.22
CA ILE A 39 -0.99 10.19 9.28
C ILE A 39 0.23 10.75 8.57
N ARG A 40 1.35 10.03 8.67
CA ARG A 40 2.56 10.29 7.88
C ARG A 40 2.95 9.03 7.12
N ILE A 41 3.10 9.18 5.81
CA ILE A 41 3.54 8.11 4.92
C ILE A 41 5.04 8.26 4.68
N ASP A 42 5.74 7.14 4.72
CA ASP A 42 7.17 7.04 4.46
C ASP A 42 7.45 5.67 3.80
N PHE A 43 8.70 5.37 3.51
CA PHE A 43 9.11 4.06 3.01
C PHE A 43 10.54 3.73 3.47
N ASP A 44 10.83 2.44 3.55
CA ASP A 44 12.14 1.94 3.92
C ASP A 44 12.66 0.92 2.89
N TYR A 45 13.97 0.77 2.83
CA TYR A 45 14.63 -0.21 1.98
C TYR A 45 15.18 -1.34 2.84
N ILE A 46 14.66 -2.54 2.64
CA ILE A 46 15.11 -3.74 3.33
C ILE A 46 16.06 -4.51 2.41
N GLU A 47 17.28 -4.74 2.87
CA GLU A 47 18.20 -5.63 2.19
C GLU A 47 17.85 -7.09 2.48
N GLU A 48 17.53 -7.86 1.43
CA GLU A 48 17.33 -9.29 1.56
C GLU A 48 18.64 -10.07 1.50
N PRO A 49 18.71 -11.26 2.13
CA PRO A 49 19.84 -12.18 2.03
C PRO A 49 20.01 -12.65 0.57
N GLY A 50 20.80 -11.90 -0.19
CA GLY A 50 20.92 -12.06 -1.65
C GLY A 50 21.30 -10.76 -2.37
N GLY A 51 21.28 -9.62 -1.68
CA GLY A 51 21.68 -8.32 -2.22
C GLY A 51 20.58 -7.62 -3.03
N ALA A 52 19.37 -8.16 -3.03
CA ALA A 52 18.19 -7.46 -3.52
C ALA A 52 17.69 -6.49 -2.43
N SER A 53 17.29 -5.29 -2.83
CA SER A 53 16.66 -4.32 -1.93
C SER A 53 15.16 -4.32 -2.21
N LEU A 54 14.35 -4.54 -1.18
CA LEU A 54 12.90 -4.45 -1.23
C LEU A 54 12.45 -3.13 -0.65
N VAL A 55 11.49 -2.49 -1.32
CA VAL A 55 10.84 -1.29 -0.81
C VAL A 55 9.67 -1.69 0.07
N ARG A 56 9.64 -1.16 1.29
CA ARG A 56 8.55 -1.41 2.23
C ARG A 56 7.83 -0.10 2.57
N PRO A 57 6.50 -0.05 2.40
CA PRO A 57 5.74 1.14 2.72
C PRO A 57 5.61 1.28 4.24
N MET A 58 5.70 2.50 4.75
CA MET A 58 5.56 2.79 6.18
C MET A 58 4.42 3.78 6.41
N VAL A 59 3.49 3.41 7.28
CA VAL A 59 2.37 4.25 7.67
C VAL A 59 2.46 4.53 9.15
N HIS A 60 2.95 5.72 9.45
CA HIS A 60 3.03 6.23 10.81
C HIS A 60 1.69 6.85 11.20
N LEU A 61 1.13 6.35 12.28
CA LEU A 61 -0.05 6.91 12.92
C LEU A 61 0.38 7.45 14.27
N THR A 62 0.14 8.73 14.49
CA THR A 62 0.36 9.37 15.80
C THR A 62 -0.94 9.93 16.31
N GLU A 63 -1.11 9.95 17.62
CA GLU A 63 -2.29 10.51 18.26
C GLU A 63 -2.36 12.03 18.05
N ALA A 64 -3.45 12.50 17.42
CA ALA A 64 -3.67 13.95 17.18
C ALA A 64 -4.35 14.64 18.38
N SER A 65 -5.09 13.88 19.19
CA SER A 65 -5.79 14.34 20.39
C SER A 65 -5.99 13.18 21.36
N GLN A 66 -6.20 13.44 22.66
CA GLN A 66 -6.43 12.40 23.68
C GLN A 66 -7.48 11.36 23.21
N LEU A 67 -7.00 10.20 22.77
CA LEU A 67 -7.76 9.06 22.33
C LEU A 67 -8.40 8.43 23.56
N THR A 68 -9.71 8.55 23.62
CA THR A 68 -10.51 7.70 24.52
C THR A 68 -10.33 6.23 24.16
N GLU A 69 -10.49 5.32 25.12
CA GLU A 69 -10.42 3.87 24.88
C GLU A 69 -11.36 3.41 23.74
N GLU A 70 -12.55 4.00 23.63
CA GLU A 70 -13.52 3.71 22.57
C GLU A 70 -12.95 4.00 21.17
N LYS A 71 -12.34 5.18 20.98
CA LYS A 71 -11.67 5.55 19.73
C LYS A 71 -10.44 4.68 19.43
N GLN A 72 -9.71 4.28 20.46
CA GLN A 72 -8.57 3.36 20.27
C GLN A 72 -9.05 1.98 19.83
N GLN A 73 -10.18 1.50 20.34
CA GLN A 73 -10.79 0.26 19.89
C GLN A 73 -11.28 0.38 18.44
N HIS A 74 -11.97 1.47 18.09
CA HIS A 74 -12.38 1.74 16.71
C HIS A 74 -11.21 1.77 15.74
N LEU A 75 -10.07 2.36 16.13
CA LEU A 75 -8.86 2.32 15.32
C LEU A 75 -8.40 0.88 15.07
N ARG A 76 -8.33 0.05 16.12
CA ARG A 76 -7.96 -1.36 15.98
C ARG A 76 -8.92 -2.13 15.09
N ASP A 77 -10.21 -1.81 15.14
CA ASP A 77 -11.22 -2.45 14.29
C ASP A 77 -11.01 -2.15 12.80
N THR A 78 -10.38 -1.01 12.46
CA THR A 78 -9.98 -0.70 11.06
C THR A 78 -8.76 -1.51 10.59
N GLY A 79 -8.07 -2.20 11.50
CA GLY A 79 -6.83 -2.94 11.25
C GLY A 79 -5.55 -2.12 11.44
N PHE A 80 -5.68 -0.83 11.75
CA PHE A 80 -4.56 0.08 11.99
C PHE A 80 -4.19 0.21 13.48
N SER A 81 -2.95 0.63 13.76
CA SER A 81 -2.45 0.81 15.12
C SER A 81 -1.40 1.92 15.22
N ILE A 82 -1.49 2.73 16.29
CA ILE A 82 -0.52 3.80 16.61
C ILE A 82 0.75 3.28 17.29
N GLY A 83 0.68 2.09 17.89
CA GLY A 83 1.78 1.51 18.67
C GLY A 83 2.52 0.36 17.99
N ASP A 84 2.00 -0.14 16.87
CA ASP A 84 2.66 -1.17 16.09
C ASP A 84 3.68 -0.57 15.13
N GLU A 85 4.52 -1.42 14.58
CA GLU A 85 5.53 -1.02 13.61
C GLU A 85 4.88 -0.38 12.38
N PRO A 86 5.38 0.79 11.90
CA PRO A 86 4.78 1.52 10.77
C PRO A 86 4.65 0.68 9.49
N TYR A 87 5.57 -0.27 9.29
CA TYR A 87 5.52 -1.17 8.15
C TYR A 87 4.31 -2.13 8.21
N ALA A 88 3.81 -2.47 9.40
CA ALA A 88 2.66 -3.38 9.52
C ALA A 88 1.38 -2.70 9.01
N ASN A 89 1.21 -1.43 9.34
CA ASN A 89 0.13 -0.60 8.80
C ASN A 89 0.27 -0.40 7.28
N GLY A 90 1.51 -0.22 6.79
CA GLY A 90 1.79 -0.09 5.36
C GLY A 90 1.49 -1.36 4.58
N ASP A 91 1.99 -2.50 5.05
CA ASP A 91 1.75 -3.82 4.44
C ASP A 91 0.24 -4.15 4.44
N TYR A 92 -0.46 -3.84 5.54
CA TYR A 92 -1.91 -3.99 5.64
C TYR A 92 -2.65 -3.15 4.61
N ALA A 93 -2.33 -1.86 4.50
CA ALA A 93 -2.99 -0.96 3.55
C ALA A 93 -2.76 -1.41 2.10
N MET A 94 -1.53 -1.78 1.73
CA MET A 94 -1.23 -2.27 0.38
C MET A 94 -1.92 -3.60 0.06
N ASP A 95 -2.01 -4.54 1.02
CA ASP A 95 -2.78 -5.77 0.84
C ASP A 95 -4.27 -5.49 0.62
N LYS A 96 -4.83 -4.45 1.25
CA LYS A 96 -6.21 -4.01 0.99
C LYS A 96 -6.41 -3.38 -0.38
N ILE A 97 -5.42 -2.66 -0.91
CA ILE A 97 -5.54 -1.99 -2.21
C ILE A 97 -5.28 -2.97 -3.37
N PHE A 98 -4.21 -3.75 -3.29
CA PHE A 98 -3.74 -4.58 -4.40
C PHE A 98 -3.94 -6.09 -4.17
N GLY A 99 -4.34 -6.51 -2.98
CA GLY A 99 -4.39 -7.93 -2.60
C GLY A 99 -3.01 -8.49 -2.24
N PRO A 100 -2.87 -9.82 -2.04
CA PRO A 100 -1.68 -10.41 -1.44
C PRO A 100 -0.51 -10.64 -2.41
N HIS A 101 -0.64 -10.21 -3.66
CA HIS A 101 0.28 -10.59 -4.75
C HIS A 101 0.91 -9.39 -5.47
N TYR A 102 1.06 -8.27 -4.77
CA TYR A 102 1.82 -7.12 -5.27
C TYR A 102 3.29 -7.19 -4.85
N VAL A 103 4.12 -6.48 -5.59
CA VAL A 103 5.51 -6.20 -5.23
C VAL A 103 5.78 -4.72 -5.49
N ILE A 104 6.40 -4.02 -4.54
CA ILE A 104 6.90 -2.66 -4.77
C ILE A 104 8.31 -2.78 -5.31
N LEU A 105 8.50 -2.40 -6.58
CA LEU A 105 9.78 -2.46 -7.28
C LEU A 105 10.71 -1.31 -6.89
N ALA A 106 10.13 -0.13 -6.68
CA ALA A 106 10.88 1.09 -6.37
C ALA A 106 9.98 2.11 -5.65
N ALA A 107 10.60 2.93 -4.82
CA ALA A 107 10.10 4.24 -4.41
C ALA A 107 11.02 5.28 -5.06
N THR A 108 10.43 6.26 -5.73
CA THR A 108 11.16 7.34 -6.41
C THR A 108 10.65 8.68 -5.90
N GLU A 109 11.57 9.60 -5.59
CA GLU A 109 11.26 10.99 -5.22
C GLU A 109 11.61 11.91 -6.38
N ASP A 110 10.67 12.77 -6.78
CA ASP A 110 10.85 13.82 -7.78
C ASP A 110 10.33 15.19 -7.29
N GLU A 111 10.18 16.15 -8.20
CA GLU A 111 9.74 17.52 -7.88
C GLU A 111 8.26 17.59 -7.46
N ASP A 112 7.45 16.61 -7.85
CA ASP A 112 6.00 16.55 -7.60
C ASP A 112 5.67 15.71 -6.35
N GLY A 113 6.60 14.87 -5.90
CA GLY A 113 6.49 14.10 -4.66
C GLY A 113 7.24 12.78 -4.75
N ALA A 114 6.94 11.86 -3.81
CA ALA A 114 7.38 10.48 -3.98
C ALA A 114 6.23 9.59 -4.46
N PHE A 115 6.59 8.56 -5.22
CA PHE A 115 5.67 7.55 -5.70
C PHE A 115 6.27 6.14 -5.67
N PHE A 116 5.40 5.15 -5.54
CA PHE A 116 5.71 3.74 -5.64
C PHE A 116 5.52 3.24 -7.07
N THR A 117 6.48 2.45 -7.55
CA THR A 117 6.30 1.58 -8.72
C THR A 117 5.91 0.20 -8.24
N ILE A 118 4.67 -0.20 -8.49
CA ILE A 118 4.07 -1.43 -7.98
C ILE A 118 3.81 -2.38 -9.15
N GLU A 119 4.16 -3.64 -9.00
CA GLU A 119 3.93 -4.68 -9.99
C GLU A 119 3.01 -5.77 -9.42
N MET A 120 2.06 -6.22 -10.23
CA MET A 120 1.13 -7.29 -9.88
C MET A 120 0.94 -8.23 -11.07
N PRO A 121 0.90 -9.56 -10.87
CA PRO A 121 0.65 -10.49 -11.97
C PRO A 121 -0.72 -10.26 -12.61
N TYR A 122 -0.76 -10.19 -13.94
CA TYR A 122 -1.95 -9.84 -14.73
C TYR A 122 -3.15 -10.74 -14.45
N ARG A 123 -2.90 -12.03 -14.19
CA ARG A 123 -3.94 -12.99 -13.80
C ARG A 123 -4.71 -12.56 -12.54
N HIS A 124 -4.04 -11.92 -11.58
CA HIS A 124 -4.66 -11.43 -10.35
C HIS A 124 -5.40 -10.11 -10.60
N TYR A 125 -4.84 -9.23 -11.44
CA TYR A 125 -5.49 -8.00 -11.87
C TYR A 125 -6.85 -8.26 -12.55
N ILE A 126 -6.92 -9.16 -13.54
CA ILE A 126 -8.18 -9.46 -14.23
C ILE A 126 -9.22 -10.05 -13.27
N HIS A 127 -8.78 -10.92 -12.35
CA HIS A 127 -9.69 -11.54 -11.41
C HIS A 127 -10.34 -10.50 -10.48
N GLN A 128 -9.56 -9.54 -9.98
CA GLN A 128 -10.08 -8.41 -9.20
C GLN A 128 -11.02 -7.54 -10.03
N LYS A 129 -10.64 -7.19 -11.27
CA LYS A 129 -11.46 -6.34 -12.15
C LYS A 129 -12.83 -6.94 -12.50
N ASN A 130 -12.91 -8.27 -12.62
CA ASN A 130 -14.16 -8.96 -12.99
C ASN A 130 -15.08 -9.25 -11.78
N THR A 131 -14.63 -8.94 -10.56
CA THR A 131 -15.40 -9.17 -9.32
C THR A 131 -16.12 -7.90 -8.83
N VAL A 132 -15.84 -6.74 -9.46
CA VAL A 132 -16.52 -5.45 -9.24
C VAL A 132 -17.55 -5.22 -10.34
#